data_AF-A0A7X0LMA2-F1
#
_entry.id   AF-A0A7X0LMA2-F1
#
_cell.length_a   1.000
_cell.length_b   1.000
_cell.length_c   1.000
_cell.angle_alpha   90.00
_cell.angle_beta   90.00
_cell.angle_gamma   90.00
#
_symmetry.space_group_name_H-M   'P 1'
#
loop_
_entity.id
_entity.type
_entity.pdbx_description
1 polymer ?
#
loop_
_entity_poly.entity_id
_entity_poly.type
_entity_poly.pdbx_seq_one_letter_code
_entity_poly.pdbx_strand_id
1 'polypeptide(L)'
;MISPTAIAADDVQPNVLYIITDDQRYDSIQAFNRILHGRDHSALGYVESPNVDRLAEMGTTFINTFCHAQGCAPSRASIHHGRYPHRSGLYEFEWHNNTVPHWQPSMPEQMAELGYQTFHVGKLGVRIRTFGANGKLKGHQIYEQDISFHKMWAEGLTDWSKGKITEIDGKKLPEPTHTDWFFSPDGVDYGGPALNDVPGFENHSAKVDAKYDLFRKYDPPNAKPLWNTGMILGGVSPQPAGLTRDGRYNTELTRFLENPGKKLTVGSQTYTGVDTSKPLFAHIGYDFPHTPVLPPKSYRERFSKKTYKIPVVDPKEADTLPKDLKQFVTWTNASDHFTDADKQIMVQDYYAFCAYGDELVGKAADDFIAYSESQGQPWVVVYVCGDHGWKLNEHGAISKFTPWLIDSLNPIIVVSSDKEKFPAGKVVHAFTEFVDIKPTVIAAGGGDLSQEKYAYLDGYDLAKVASGELAPRPYIIGESHAVTGPRATIRTEQYMFSLKPRPDKKHGGDFKWALKADYEDLEPILYDVKADPDELNNLAHNPKYRGVADALKAKLLNIVLGDGRVEVEWGAKGDGTEFFTSNFAPGADDKTLELPTP
;
A
#
# COMPACT_ATOMS: atom_id res chain seq x y z
N MET A 1 -51.75 15.76 11.78
CA MET A 1 -50.35 16.17 11.52
C MET A 1 -49.52 15.73 12.71
N ILE A 2 -48.86 14.59 12.59
CA ILE A 2 -47.93 14.08 13.59
C ILE A 2 -46.56 14.54 13.12
N SER A 3 -45.89 15.38 13.90
CA SER A 3 -44.51 15.80 13.60
C SER A 3 -43.61 14.58 13.53
N PRO A 4 -42.68 14.49 12.57
CA PRO A 4 -41.66 13.45 12.62
C PRO A 4 -40.79 13.74 13.84
N THR A 5 -40.78 12.82 14.79
CA THR A 5 -39.77 12.75 15.84
C THR A 5 -38.41 12.75 15.16
N ALA A 6 -37.63 13.81 15.38
CA ALA A 6 -36.22 13.84 15.03
C ALA A 6 -35.55 12.67 15.77
N ILE A 7 -35.10 11.67 15.03
CA ILE A 7 -34.14 10.69 15.53
C ILE A 7 -32.89 11.51 15.89
N ALA A 8 -32.41 11.36 17.12
CA ALA A 8 -31.17 12.02 17.53
C ALA A 8 -30.04 11.63 16.56
N ALA A 9 -29.22 12.59 16.14
CA ALA A 9 -28.13 12.36 15.19
C ALA A 9 -27.13 11.28 15.65
N ASP A 10 -27.15 10.91 16.93
CA ASP A 10 -26.27 9.94 17.56
C ASP A 10 -26.61 8.46 17.25
N ASP A 11 -27.80 8.17 16.69
CA ASP A 11 -28.28 6.78 16.44
C ASP A 11 -28.17 6.33 14.97
N VAL A 12 -27.62 7.17 14.08
CA VAL A 12 -27.55 6.88 12.63
C VAL A 12 -26.13 6.49 12.22
N GLN A 13 -25.95 5.24 11.77
CA GLN A 13 -24.67 4.74 11.25
C GLN A 13 -24.17 5.59 10.07
N PRO A 14 -22.93 6.10 10.06
CA PRO A 14 -22.43 6.91 8.96
C PRO A 14 -22.17 6.05 7.71
N ASN A 15 -22.28 6.65 6.52
CA ASN A 15 -21.61 6.08 5.35
C ASN A 15 -20.09 6.17 5.55
N VAL A 16 -19.35 5.18 5.08
CA VAL A 16 -17.89 5.13 5.18
C VAL A 16 -17.27 4.95 3.79
N LEU A 17 -16.36 5.85 3.41
CA LEU A 17 -15.49 5.71 2.25
C LEU A 17 -14.07 5.42 2.70
N TYR A 18 -13.51 4.33 2.22
CA TYR A 18 -12.10 3.99 2.38
C TYR A 18 -11.37 4.22 1.05
N ILE A 19 -10.37 5.11 1.07
CA ILE A 19 -9.51 5.45 -0.07
C ILE A 19 -8.09 5.03 0.27
N ILE A 20 -7.44 4.31 -0.65
CA ILE A 20 -6.01 3.98 -0.53
C ILE A 20 -5.32 4.09 -1.89
N THR A 21 -4.10 4.59 -1.88
CA THR A 21 -3.22 4.70 -3.06
C THR A 21 -2.09 3.68 -2.98
N ASP A 22 -1.38 3.42 -4.08
CA ASP A 22 -0.37 2.36 -4.15
C ASP A 22 1.01 2.96 -4.45
N ASP A 23 2.06 2.59 -3.73
CA ASP A 23 3.42 3.13 -3.92
C ASP A 23 3.56 4.65 -3.68
N GLN A 24 2.52 5.34 -3.19
CA GLN A 24 2.54 6.79 -3.00
C GLN A 24 3.40 7.17 -1.78
N ARG A 25 4.42 8.00 -2.01
CA ARG A 25 5.22 8.61 -0.94
C ARG A 25 4.43 9.69 -0.24
N TYR A 26 4.55 9.75 1.08
CA TYR A 26 4.00 10.85 1.87
C TYR A 26 4.49 12.23 1.39
N ASP A 27 5.72 12.30 0.89
CA ASP A 27 6.33 13.56 0.43
C ASP A 27 5.80 14.06 -0.93
N SER A 28 4.88 13.32 -1.56
CA SER A 28 4.10 13.82 -2.71
C SER A 28 2.99 14.79 -2.30
N ILE A 29 2.68 14.90 -1.00
CA ILE A 29 1.62 15.75 -0.46
C ILE A 29 2.23 16.97 0.24
N GLN A 30 1.85 18.19 -0.19
CA GLN A 30 2.38 19.43 0.37
C GLN A 30 2.02 19.59 1.84
N ALA A 31 0.78 19.33 2.25
CA ALA A 31 0.37 19.40 3.66
C ALA A 31 1.26 18.52 4.57
N PHE A 32 1.61 17.31 4.13
CA PHE A 32 2.50 16.43 4.89
C PHE A 32 3.93 16.95 4.94
N ASN A 33 4.45 17.52 3.85
CA ASN A 33 5.75 18.18 3.86
C ASN A 33 5.78 19.39 4.80
N ARG A 34 4.69 20.19 4.88
CA ARG A 34 4.60 21.31 5.83
C ARG A 34 4.63 20.82 7.28
N ILE A 35 3.85 19.78 7.58
CA ILE A 35 3.75 19.20 8.93
C ILE A 35 5.07 18.57 9.38
N LEU A 36 5.70 17.75 8.53
CA LEU A 36 6.89 16.98 8.89
C LEU A 36 8.18 17.79 8.76
N HIS A 37 8.26 18.65 7.75
CA HIS A 37 9.52 19.24 7.29
C HIS A 37 9.50 20.76 7.17
N GLY A 38 8.38 21.42 7.46
CA GLY A 38 8.27 22.88 7.42
C GLY A 38 8.43 23.49 6.02
N ARG A 39 8.07 22.76 4.96
CA ARG A 39 8.23 23.18 3.56
C ARG A 39 7.10 22.65 2.67
N ASP A 40 6.82 23.33 1.57
CA ASP A 40 5.71 22.94 0.67
C ASP A 40 6.06 21.77 -0.25
N HIS A 41 7.34 21.54 -0.50
CA HIS A 41 7.81 20.64 -1.56
C HIS A 41 8.64 19.48 -1.00
N SER A 42 8.66 18.37 -1.73
CA SER A 42 9.49 17.18 -1.44
C SER A 42 10.98 17.55 -1.31
N ALA A 43 11.78 16.69 -0.65
CA ALA A 43 13.26 16.80 -0.62
C ALA A 43 13.85 16.85 -2.03
N LEU A 44 13.17 16.19 -2.95
CA LEU A 44 13.55 16.11 -4.35
C LEU A 44 13.11 17.36 -5.11
N GLY A 45 11.96 17.97 -4.81
CA GLY A 45 11.49 19.15 -5.53
C GLY A 45 9.98 19.33 -5.56
N TYR A 46 9.49 19.99 -6.61
CA TYR A 46 8.10 20.40 -6.77
C TYR A 46 7.10 19.23 -6.64
N VAL A 47 6.04 19.44 -5.86
CA VAL A 47 4.90 18.52 -5.76
C VAL A 47 3.59 19.31 -5.75
N GLU A 48 2.48 18.68 -6.07
CA GLU A 48 1.16 19.31 -6.19
C GLU A 48 0.09 18.37 -5.63
N SER A 49 -0.64 18.83 -4.61
CA SER A 49 -1.67 18.04 -3.92
C SER A 49 -2.83 18.88 -3.33
N PRO A 50 -3.42 19.83 -4.08
CA PRO A 50 -4.42 20.74 -3.52
C PRO A 50 -5.65 20.03 -2.94
N ASN A 51 -6.02 18.85 -3.43
CA ASN A 51 -7.20 18.15 -2.94
C ASN A 51 -6.94 17.41 -1.63
N VAL A 52 -5.82 16.69 -1.53
CA VAL A 52 -5.43 16.03 -0.28
C VAL A 52 -5.06 17.07 0.79
N ASP A 53 -4.45 18.19 0.42
CA ASP A 53 -4.25 19.34 1.32
C ASP A 53 -5.58 19.82 1.91
N ARG A 54 -6.62 19.98 1.07
CA ARG A 54 -7.97 20.31 1.52
C ARG A 54 -8.55 19.23 2.45
N LEU A 55 -8.35 17.94 2.17
CA LEU A 55 -8.80 16.87 3.07
C LEU A 55 -8.10 16.98 4.44
N ALA A 56 -6.81 17.31 4.47
CA ALA A 56 -6.06 17.52 5.71
C ALA A 56 -6.62 18.70 6.51
N GLU A 57 -7.03 19.79 5.85
CA GLU A 57 -7.71 20.93 6.48
C GLU A 57 -9.11 20.55 7.01
N MET A 58 -9.85 19.69 6.29
CA MET A 58 -11.21 19.29 6.65
C MET A 58 -11.29 18.25 7.78
N GLY A 59 -10.22 17.51 8.03
CA GLY A 59 -10.19 16.34 8.91
C GLY A 59 -9.03 16.33 9.92
N THR A 60 -8.79 15.15 10.48
CA THR A 60 -7.66 14.87 11.37
C THR A 60 -6.59 14.07 10.63
N THR A 61 -5.35 14.56 10.66
CA THR A 61 -4.19 13.93 10.02
C THR A 61 -3.37 13.16 11.05
N PHE A 62 -3.16 11.87 10.82
CA PHE A 62 -2.27 11.00 11.59
C PHE A 62 -0.95 10.88 10.85
N ILE A 63 -0.04 11.82 11.14
CA ILE A 63 1.14 12.06 10.31
C ILE A 63 2.21 10.97 10.46
N ASN A 64 2.28 10.32 11.62
CA ASN A 64 3.25 9.26 11.92
C ASN A 64 2.59 7.87 11.85
N THR A 65 1.94 7.59 10.71
CA THR A 65 1.35 6.28 10.45
C THR A 65 2.29 5.38 9.68
N PHE A 66 2.45 4.11 10.10
CA PHE A 66 3.35 3.16 9.45
C PHE A 66 2.64 1.90 8.91
N CYS A 67 3.10 1.41 7.75
CA CYS A 67 2.72 0.11 7.24
C CYS A 67 3.58 -1.02 7.85
N HIS A 68 3.01 -2.21 8.00
CA HIS A 68 3.68 -3.34 8.68
C HIS A 68 4.55 -4.18 7.75
N ALA A 69 4.30 -4.12 6.44
CA ALA A 69 5.03 -4.88 5.45
C ALA A 69 5.15 -4.06 4.17
N GLN A 70 6.36 -3.82 3.69
CA GLN A 70 6.62 -2.89 2.58
C GLN A 70 6.42 -3.56 1.21
N GLY A 71 5.26 -4.18 1.04
CA GLY A 71 4.78 -4.77 -0.21
C GLY A 71 3.24 -4.76 -0.23
N CYS A 72 2.65 -4.59 -1.42
CA CYS A 72 1.22 -4.27 -1.53
C CYS A 72 0.31 -5.26 -0.81
N ALA A 73 0.47 -6.56 -1.11
CA ALA A 73 -0.42 -7.59 -0.58
C ALA A 73 -0.36 -7.76 0.94
N PRO A 74 0.82 -7.92 1.57
CA PRO A 74 0.89 -8.07 3.02
C PRO A 74 0.56 -6.76 3.76
N SER A 75 0.85 -5.60 3.16
CA SER A 75 0.43 -4.32 3.73
C SER A 75 -1.10 -4.18 3.77
N ARG A 76 -1.75 -4.37 2.61
CA ARG A 76 -3.21 -4.28 2.50
C ARG A 76 -3.92 -5.38 3.29
N ALA A 77 -3.29 -6.54 3.47
CA ALA A 77 -3.79 -7.57 4.37
C ALA A 77 -3.83 -7.10 5.83
N SER A 78 -2.81 -6.35 6.29
CA SER A 78 -2.80 -5.78 7.64
C SER A 78 -3.97 -4.82 7.86
N ILE A 79 -4.29 -4.01 6.85
CA ILE A 79 -5.45 -3.10 6.86
C ILE A 79 -6.76 -3.89 6.89
N HIS A 80 -6.95 -4.80 5.93
CA HIS A 80 -8.21 -5.54 5.78
C HIS A 80 -8.50 -6.46 6.95
N HIS A 81 -7.48 -7.04 7.59
CA HIS A 81 -7.68 -7.92 8.73
C HIS A 81 -7.58 -7.20 10.08
N GLY A 82 -6.99 -6.00 10.12
CA GLY A 82 -6.68 -5.29 11.37
C GLY A 82 -5.69 -6.07 12.23
N ARG A 83 -4.76 -6.77 11.57
CA ARG A 83 -3.82 -7.69 12.23
C ARG A 83 -2.41 -7.57 11.69
N TYR A 84 -1.42 -7.71 12.56
CA TYR A 84 -0.01 -7.76 12.19
C TYR A 84 0.29 -8.95 11.25
N PRO A 85 1.32 -8.87 10.38
CA PRO A 85 1.76 -10.00 9.55
C PRO A 85 2.00 -11.27 10.35
N HIS A 86 2.68 -11.16 11.50
CA HIS A 86 2.99 -12.31 12.36
C HIS A 86 1.76 -12.96 13.00
N ARG A 87 0.64 -12.25 13.17
CA ARG A 87 -0.61 -12.82 13.71
C ARG A 87 -1.56 -13.33 12.62
N SER A 88 -1.52 -12.72 11.43
CA SER A 88 -2.33 -13.13 10.27
C SER A 88 -1.72 -14.26 9.46
N GLY A 89 -0.39 -14.41 9.50
CA GLY A 89 0.36 -15.38 8.70
C GLY A 89 0.50 -14.97 7.23
N LEU A 90 0.49 -13.66 6.94
CA LEU A 90 0.54 -13.09 5.60
C LEU A 90 1.74 -12.14 5.50
N TYR A 91 2.84 -12.61 4.89
CA TYR A 91 4.14 -11.93 4.91
C TYR A 91 4.60 -11.47 3.52
N GLU A 92 4.04 -12.05 2.46
CA GLU A 92 4.37 -11.78 1.07
C GLU A 92 3.10 -11.72 0.19
N PHE A 93 3.21 -12.19 -1.06
CA PHE A 93 2.17 -12.20 -2.06
C PHE A 93 1.42 -13.55 -2.11
N GLU A 94 1.35 -14.28 -0.99
CA GLU A 94 0.70 -15.58 -0.93
C GLU A 94 -0.80 -15.49 -1.25
N TRP A 95 -1.32 -16.51 -1.93
CA TRP A 95 -2.75 -16.78 -1.85
C TRP A 95 -3.01 -17.46 -0.51
N HIS A 96 -4.12 -17.11 0.13
CA HIS A 96 -4.52 -17.68 1.41
C HIS A 96 -5.99 -18.06 1.40
N ASN A 97 -6.45 -18.86 2.38
CA ASN A 97 -7.86 -19.24 2.48
C ASN A 97 -8.46 -18.93 3.85
N ASN A 98 -9.78 -18.87 3.87
CA ASN A 98 -10.58 -18.56 5.05
C ASN A 98 -10.98 -19.76 5.91
N THR A 99 -10.33 -20.92 5.74
CA THR A 99 -10.68 -22.16 6.45
C THR A 99 -9.68 -22.57 7.52
N VAL A 100 -8.55 -21.85 7.62
CA VAL A 100 -7.55 -22.04 8.67
C VAL A 100 -8.07 -21.54 10.03
N PRO A 101 -7.74 -22.20 11.16
CA PRO A 101 -8.35 -21.87 12.45
C PRO A 101 -8.09 -20.47 12.98
N HIS A 102 -7.00 -19.80 12.57
CA HIS A 102 -6.70 -18.43 12.98
C HIS A 102 -7.34 -17.37 12.07
N TRP A 103 -8.09 -17.78 11.05
CA TRP A 103 -8.77 -16.86 10.14
C TRP A 103 -9.71 -15.93 10.91
N GLN A 104 -9.72 -14.65 10.52
CA GLN A 104 -10.62 -13.63 11.04
C GLN A 104 -11.26 -12.90 9.87
N PRO A 105 -12.56 -12.54 9.95
CA PRO A 105 -13.26 -11.87 8.86
C PRO A 105 -12.54 -10.58 8.45
N SER A 106 -12.57 -10.24 7.17
CA SER A 106 -12.03 -8.98 6.67
C SER A 106 -12.92 -7.80 7.05
N MET A 107 -12.39 -6.58 6.98
CA MET A 107 -13.11 -5.33 7.25
C MET A 107 -14.44 -5.23 6.48
N PRO A 108 -14.50 -5.54 5.16
CA PRO A 108 -15.77 -5.49 4.42
C PRO A 108 -16.80 -6.52 4.91
N GLU A 109 -16.36 -7.73 5.26
CA GLU A 109 -17.25 -8.76 5.81
C GLU A 109 -17.85 -8.30 7.15
N GLN A 110 -17.06 -7.62 7.99
CA GLN A 110 -17.56 -7.10 9.27
C GLN A 110 -18.47 -5.90 9.11
N MET A 111 -18.23 -5.03 8.12
CA MET A 111 -19.17 -3.96 7.80
C MET A 111 -20.50 -4.55 7.31
N ALA A 112 -20.48 -5.60 6.49
CA ALA A 112 -21.70 -6.30 6.09
C ALA A 112 -22.45 -6.92 7.29
N GLU A 113 -21.74 -7.51 8.26
CA GLU A 113 -22.33 -8.00 9.51
C GLU A 113 -22.98 -6.87 10.35
N LEU A 114 -22.46 -5.64 10.25
CA LEU A 114 -23.04 -4.45 10.89
C LEU A 114 -24.21 -3.84 10.08
N GLY A 115 -24.66 -4.49 9.00
CA GLY A 115 -25.82 -4.07 8.20
C GLY A 115 -25.48 -3.17 7.02
N TYR A 116 -24.20 -2.93 6.73
CA TYR A 116 -23.79 -2.13 5.58
C TYR A 116 -23.97 -2.89 4.27
N GLN A 117 -24.33 -2.17 3.22
CA GLN A 117 -23.98 -2.62 1.87
C GLN A 117 -22.50 -2.35 1.61
N THR A 118 -21.84 -3.22 0.84
CA THR A 118 -20.40 -3.08 0.59
C THR A 118 -20.06 -3.03 -0.89
N PHE A 119 -19.31 -2.00 -1.28
CA PHE A 119 -18.91 -1.74 -2.66
C PHE A 119 -17.39 -1.54 -2.77
N HIS A 120 -16.78 -2.13 -3.79
CA HIS A 120 -15.38 -1.92 -4.12
C HIS A 120 -15.16 -1.69 -5.62
N VAL A 121 -14.25 -0.77 -5.93
CA VAL A 121 -13.68 -0.60 -7.28
C VAL A 121 -12.17 -0.34 -7.18
N GLY A 122 -11.41 -0.94 -8.09
CA GLY A 122 -9.97 -0.72 -8.22
C GLY A 122 -9.13 -1.84 -7.64
N LYS A 123 -7.93 -1.51 -7.16
CA LYS A 123 -6.96 -2.45 -6.61
C LYS A 123 -7.34 -2.87 -5.19
N LEU A 124 -7.75 -4.13 -5.07
CA LEU A 124 -8.08 -4.71 -3.76
C LEU A 124 -6.83 -5.05 -2.93
N GLY A 125 -5.86 -5.73 -3.57
CA GLY A 125 -4.56 -6.08 -2.99
C GLY A 125 -4.53 -7.28 -2.03
N VAL A 126 -5.67 -7.82 -1.59
CA VAL A 126 -5.71 -9.09 -0.82
C VAL A 126 -5.99 -10.31 -1.71
N ARG A 127 -5.50 -11.49 -1.30
CA ARG A 127 -5.45 -12.72 -2.13
C ARG A 127 -6.17 -13.88 -1.45
N ILE A 128 -7.47 -13.70 -1.20
CA ILE A 128 -8.28 -14.64 -0.43
C ILE A 128 -8.98 -15.66 -1.34
N ARG A 129 -8.96 -16.92 -0.91
CA ARG A 129 -9.65 -18.05 -1.50
C ARG A 129 -10.57 -18.71 -0.48
N THR A 130 -11.50 -19.51 -0.98
CA THR A 130 -12.34 -20.36 -0.15
C THR A 130 -12.57 -21.70 -0.84
N PHE A 131 -12.72 -22.76 -0.06
CA PHE A 131 -13.05 -24.08 -0.59
C PHE A 131 -14.54 -24.12 -0.96
N GLY A 132 -14.84 -24.45 -2.22
CA GLY A 132 -16.20 -24.77 -2.64
C GLY A 132 -16.66 -26.13 -2.10
N ALA A 133 -17.95 -26.41 -2.21
CA ALA A 133 -18.54 -27.69 -1.78
C ALA A 133 -17.92 -28.92 -2.47
N ASN A 134 -17.24 -28.74 -3.62
CA ASN A 134 -16.52 -29.77 -4.35
C ASN A 134 -15.05 -29.94 -3.90
N GLY A 135 -14.64 -29.28 -2.81
CA GLY A 135 -13.27 -29.30 -2.29
C GLY A 135 -12.27 -28.50 -3.13
N LYS A 136 -12.70 -27.77 -4.17
CA LYS A 136 -11.81 -26.93 -4.99
C LYS A 136 -11.81 -25.49 -4.49
N LEU A 137 -10.65 -24.87 -4.52
CA LEU A 137 -10.54 -23.45 -4.25
C LEU A 137 -11.20 -22.60 -5.33
N LYS A 138 -11.91 -21.57 -4.90
CA LYS A 138 -12.43 -20.47 -5.71
C LYS A 138 -12.05 -19.14 -5.06
N GLY A 139 -12.25 -18.04 -5.79
CA GLY A 139 -12.13 -16.70 -5.18
C GLY A 139 -13.10 -16.56 -4.01
N HIS A 140 -12.63 -15.96 -2.91
CA HIS A 140 -13.48 -15.58 -1.80
C HIS A 140 -13.92 -14.13 -2.00
N GLN A 141 -15.22 -13.92 -2.16
CA GLN A 141 -15.79 -12.59 -2.37
C GLN A 141 -16.00 -11.95 -1.00
N ILE A 142 -15.35 -10.82 -0.75
CA ILE A 142 -15.45 -10.09 0.53
C ILE A 142 -16.34 -8.83 0.45
N TYR A 143 -16.60 -8.30 -0.74
CA TYR A 143 -17.57 -7.21 -0.97
C TYR A 143 -18.82 -7.76 -1.63
N GLU A 144 -20.00 -7.24 -1.30
CA GLU A 144 -21.25 -7.58 -1.99
C GLU A 144 -21.17 -7.23 -3.47
N GLN A 145 -20.55 -6.09 -3.79
CA GLN A 145 -20.31 -5.62 -5.15
C GLN A 145 -18.82 -5.28 -5.36
N ASP A 146 -18.14 -6.02 -6.22
CA ASP A 146 -16.72 -5.85 -6.53
C ASP A 146 -16.53 -5.66 -8.05
N ILE A 147 -16.04 -4.48 -8.44
CA ILE A 147 -15.63 -4.19 -9.81
C ILE A 147 -14.15 -4.51 -9.95
N SER A 148 -13.88 -5.67 -10.56
CA SER A 148 -12.52 -6.17 -10.74
C SER A 148 -11.76 -5.32 -11.75
N PHE A 149 -10.71 -4.65 -11.29
CA PHE A 149 -9.82 -3.92 -12.18
C PHE A 149 -9.10 -4.82 -13.18
N HIS A 150 -8.75 -6.07 -12.81
CA HIS A 150 -8.14 -7.03 -13.72
C HIS A 150 -9.05 -7.40 -14.91
N LYS A 151 -10.38 -7.35 -14.74
CA LYS A 151 -11.31 -7.56 -15.87
C LYS A 151 -11.37 -6.34 -16.77
N MET A 152 -11.47 -5.14 -16.19
CA MET A 152 -11.40 -3.87 -16.96
C MET A 152 -10.13 -3.82 -17.79
N TRP A 153 -9.04 -4.32 -17.22
CA TRP A 153 -7.73 -4.45 -17.83
C TRP A 153 -7.70 -5.40 -19.02
N ALA A 154 -8.18 -6.63 -18.83
CA ALA A 154 -8.22 -7.66 -19.85
C ALA A 154 -9.15 -7.30 -21.02
N GLU A 155 -10.14 -6.45 -20.76
CA GLU A 155 -11.14 -5.99 -21.74
C GLU A 155 -10.78 -4.66 -22.40
N GLY A 156 -9.61 -4.10 -22.10
CA GLY A 156 -9.11 -2.88 -22.76
C GLY A 156 -9.86 -1.60 -22.43
N LEU A 157 -10.47 -1.54 -21.24
CA LEU A 157 -11.21 -0.36 -20.78
C LEU A 157 -10.31 0.71 -20.14
N THR A 158 -9.08 0.33 -19.83
CA THR A 158 -8.05 1.15 -19.18
C THR A 158 -6.92 1.47 -20.17
N ASP A 159 -5.95 2.27 -19.76
CA ASP A 159 -4.89 2.79 -20.62
C ASP A 159 -3.76 1.79 -20.92
N TRP A 160 -3.46 0.87 -20.02
CA TRP A 160 -2.39 -0.11 -20.23
C TRP A 160 -2.82 -1.51 -19.82
N SER A 161 -2.36 -2.57 -20.51
CA SER A 161 -2.28 -3.95 -20.03
C SER A 161 -1.06 -4.75 -20.41
N LYS A 162 -1.05 -6.04 -20.04
CA LYS A 162 -0.06 -6.99 -20.52
C LYS A 162 -0.70 -8.35 -20.72
N GLY A 163 -0.26 -9.06 -21.73
CA GLY A 163 -0.83 -10.33 -22.10
C GLY A 163 -0.09 -10.99 -23.24
N LYS A 164 -0.50 -12.21 -23.59
CA LYS A 164 0.04 -12.89 -24.77
C LYS A 164 -0.76 -12.50 -26.01
N ILE A 165 -0.05 -12.15 -27.08
CA ILE A 165 -0.63 -11.91 -28.40
C ILE A 165 -0.12 -12.96 -29.40
N THR A 166 -0.87 -13.18 -30.47
CA THR A 166 -0.51 -14.12 -31.55
C THR A 166 -0.29 -13.45 -32.90
N GLU A 167 -0.62 -12.17 -33.02
CA GLU A 167 -0.46 -11.39 -34.23
C GLU A 167 -0.33 -9.90 -33.91
N ILE A 168 0.31 -9.16 -34.81
CA ILE A 168 0.39 -7.69 -34.81
C ILE A 168 0.16 -7.23 -36.25
N ASP A 169 -0.76 -6.28 -36.46
CA ASP A 169 -1.08 -5.71 -37.78
C ASP A 169 -1.36 -6.78 -38.87
N GLY A 170 -2.03 -7.87 -38.48
CA GLY A 170 -2.34 -9.00 -39.37
C GLY A 170 -1.16 -9.93 -39.68
N LYS A 171 0.04 -9.66 -39.16
CA LYS A 171 1.20 -10.56 -39.24
C LYS A 171 1.22 -11.47 -38.01
N LYS A 172 1.11 -12.78 -38.25
CA LYS A 172 1.21 -13.80 -37.18
C LYS A 172 2.60 -13.83 -36.57
N LEU A 173 2.65 -13.96 -35.25
CA LEU A 173 3.87 -14.24 -34.51
C LEU A 173 4.17 -15.74 -34.58
N PRO A 174 5.45 -16.15 -34.61
CA PRO A 174 5.83 -17.57 -34.62
C PRO A 174 5.26 -18.34 -33.43
N GLU A 175 5.20 -17.69 -32.26
CA GLU A 175 4.65 -18.22 -31.01
C GLU A 175 3.89 -17.11 -30.27
N PRO A 176 2.97 -17.45 -29.34
CA PRO A 176 2.33 -16.46 -28.50
C PRO A 176 3.36 -15.68 -27.63
N THR A 177 3.49 -14.38 -27.86
CA THR A 177 4.49 -13.53 -27.21
C THR A 177 3.84 -12.65 -26.15
N HIS A 178 4.46 -12.56 -24.96
CA HIS A 178 4.00 -11.65 -23.91
C HIS A 178 4.41 -10.21 -24.21
N THR A 179 3.46 -9.29 -24.23
CA THR A 179 3.65 -7.88 -24.56
C THR A 179 2.92 -6.98 -23.56
N ASP A 180 3.39 -5.74 -23.46
CA ASP A 180 2.65 -4.61 -22.92
C ASP A 180 1.66 -4.11 -23.97
N TRP A 181 0.43 -3.82 -23.57
CA TRP A 181 -0.69 -3.41 -24.42
C TRP A 181 -1.05 -1.97 -24.05
N PHE A 182 -1.00 -1.05 -24.98
CA PHE A 182 -1.30 0.37 -24.75
C PHE A 182 -2.59 0.72 -25.47
N PHE A 183 -3.65 0.98 -24.71
CA PHE A 183 -4.97 1.29 -25.25
C PHE A 183 -5.13 2.79 -25.40
N SER A 184 -5.25 3.24 -26.64
CA SER A 184 -5.51 4.64 -26.99
C SER A 184 -6.85 4.75 -27.72
N PRO A 185 -7.39 5.98 -27.88
CA PRO A 185 -8.56 6.20 -28.74
C PRO A 185 -8.38 5.71 -30.19
N ASP A 186 -7.14 5.63 -30.68
CA ASP A 186 -6.81 5.26 -32.06
C ASP A 186 -6.62 3.75 -32.26
N GLY A 187 -6.61 2.96 -31.17
CA GLY A 187 -6.37 1.52 -31.19
C GLY A 187 -5.43 1.04 -30.08
N VAL A 188 -4.91 -0.18 -30.25
CA VAL A 188 -4.02 -0.83 -29.29
C VAL A 188 -2.63 -1.00 -29.89
N ASP A 189 -1.61 -0.49 -29.21
CA ASP A 189 -0.21 -0.71 -29.55
C ASP A 189 0.39 -1.79 -28.65
N TYR A 190 1.27 -2.62 -29.21
CA TYR A 190 1.91 -3.73 -28.49
C TYR A 190 3.41 -3.53 -28.41
N GLY A 191 3.98 -3.51 -27.20
CA GLY A 191 5.41 -3.35 -26.99
C GLY A 191 5.98 -4.33 -25.98
N GLY A 192 7.26 -4.22 -25.70
CA GLY A 192 7.93 -4.89 -24.59
C GLY A 192 9.10 -5.78 -25.02
N PRO A 193 10.02 -6.10 -24.10
CA PRO A 193 11.31 -6.70 -24.46
C PRO A 193 11.20 -7.98 -25.28
N ALA A 194 10.26 -8.86 -24.92
CA ALA A 194 10.08 -10.15 -25.61
C ALA A 194 9.66 -10.02 -27.08
N LEU A 195 9.11 -8.87 -27.50
CA LEU A 195 8.73 -8.65 -28.89
C LEU A 195 9.95 -8.34 -29.78
N ASN A 196 11.00 -7.76 -29.21
CA ASN A 196 12.23 -7.44 -29.95
C ASN A 196 12.99 -8.71 -30.36
N ASP A 197 12.75 -9.83 -29.67
CA ASP A 197 13.34 -11.13 -30.01
C ASP A 197 12.55 -11.88 -31.10
N VAL A 198 11.40 -11.34 -31.54
CA VAL A 198 10.57 -11.97 -32.57
C VAL A 198 11.06 -11.56 -33.97
N PRO A 199 11.35 -12.52 -34.87
CA PRO A 199 11.82 -12.22 -36.23
C PRO A 199 10.90 -11.26 -37.01
N GLY A 200 11.50 -10.16 -37.48
CA GLY A 200 10.81 -9.08 -38.19
C GLY A 200 10.03 -8.11 -37.29
N PHE A 201 10.32 -8.09 -35.99
CA PHE A 201 9.81 -7.13 -35.00
C PHE A 201 10.94 -6.55 -34.12
N GLU A 202 12.20 -6.66 -34.53
CA GLU A 202 13.40 -6.34 -33.72
C GLU A 202 13.42 -4.89 -33.20
N ASN A 203 12.76 -3.97 -33.90
CA ASN A 203 12.64 -2.56 -33.53
C ASN A 203 11.18 -2.13 -33.27
N HIS A 204 10.25 -3.07 -33.11
CA HIS A 204 8.84 -2.72 -32.91
C HIS A 204 8.63 -2.01 -31.58
N SER A 205 9.18 -2.56 -30.48
CA SER A 205 8.99 -1.96 -29.16
C SER A 205 9.62 -0.59 -29.06
N ALA A 206 10.75 -0.33 -29.74
CA ALA A 206 11.37 0.99 -29.75
C ALA A 206 10.45 2.08 -30.34
N LYS A 207 9.59 1.72 -31.31
CA LYS A 207 8.60 2.65 -31.88
C LYS A 207 7.46 2.94 -30.89
N VAL A 208 7.00 1.92 -30.18
CA VAL A 208 5.95 2.05 -29.16
C VAL A 208 6.49 2.83 -27.95
N ASP A 209 7.69 2.50 -27.50
CA ASP A 209 8.38 3.21 -26.43
C ASP A 209 8.59 4.68 -26.80
N ALA A 210 8.99 5.00 -28.04
CA ALA A 210 9.09 6.39 -28.51
C ALA A 210 7.73 7.11 -28.60
N LYS A 211 6.65 6.41 -29.01
CA LYS A 211 5.29 6.98 -29.11
C LYS A 211 4.77 7.46 -27.76
N TYR A 212 5.04 6.72 -26.69
CA TYR A 212 4.60 7.03 -25.32
C TYR A 212 5.71 7.58 -24.44
N ASP A 213 6.88 7.88 -25.02
CA ASP A 213 8.06 8.40 -24.33
C ASP A 213 8.39 7.58 -23.07
N LEU A 214 8.44 6.25 -23.24
CA LEU A 214 8.60 5.27 -22.16
C LEU A 214 10.05 5.20 -21.70
N PHE A 215 10.23 5.38 -20.40
CA PHE A 215 11.48 5.07 -19.69
C PHE A 215 11.33 3.71 -19.01
N ARG A 216 12.06 2.71 -19.49
CA ARG A 216 12.04 1.34 -18.93
C ARG A 216 13.26 1.09 -18.06
N LYS A 217 13.08 0.34 -16.99
CA LYS A 217 14.16 -0.24 -16.19
C LYS A 217 15.05 -1.09 -17.09
N TYR A 218 16.33 -0.72 -17.15
CA TYR A 218 17.39 -1.53 -17.71
C TYR A 218 18.39 -1.92 -16.63
N ASP A 219 18.97 -3.11 -16.79
CA ASP A 219 19.94 -3.65 -15.85
C ASP A 219 21.37 -3.31 -16.30
N PRO A 220 22.34 -3.13 -15.38
CA PRO A 220 23.72 -2.89 -15.75
C PRO A 220 24.33 -4.12 -16.48
N PRO A 221 25.40 -3.95 -17.30
CA PRO A 221 25.90 -4.95 -18.26
C PRO A 221 26.32 -6.34 -17.75
N ASN A 222 26.19 -6.66 -16.46
CA ASN A 222 26.54 -7.96 -15.87
C ASN A 222 25.53 -8.44 -14.81
N ALA A 223 24.34 -7.82 -14.73
CA ALA A 223 23.31 -8.25 -13.80
C ALA A 223 22.66 -9.57 -14.26
N LYS A 224 22.33 -10.45 -13.30
CA LYS A 224 21.46 -11.59 -13.57
C LYS A 224 20.06 -11.07 -13.96
N PRO A 225 19.30 -11.77 -14.82
CA PRO A 225 17.94 -11.38 -15.13
C PRO A 225 17.12 -11.26 -13.84
N LEU A 226 16.52 -10.09 -13.62
CA LEU A 226 15.74 -9.78 -12.43
C LEU A 226 14.27 -10.04 -12.70
N TRP A 227 13.48 -10.23 -11.63
CA TRP A 227 12.03 -10.47 -11.76
C TRP A 227 11.25 -9.25 -12.30
N ASN A 228 11.88 -8.07 -12.36
CA ASN A 228 11.29 -6.80 -12.79
C ASN A 228 11.97 -6.18 -14.04
N THR A 229 12.74 -6.95 -14.81
CA THR A 229 13.34 -6.46 -16.06
C THR A 229 12.24 -5.96 -17.01
N GLY A 230 12.40 -4.75 -17.57
CA GLY A 230 11.43 -4.13 -18.49
C GLY A 230 10.30 -3.34 -17.84
N MET A 231 10.29 -3.19 -16.51
CA MET A 231 9.36 -2.33 -15.78
C MET A 231 9.38 -0.88 -16.31
N ILE A 232 8.21 -0.27 -16.53
CA ILE A 232 8.11 1.11 -17.03
C ILE A 232 8.14 2.09 -15.85
N LEU A 233 9.23 2.84 -15.75
CA LEU A 233 9.55 3.79 -14.68
C LEU A 233 9.15 5.23 -15.00
N GLY A 234 8.81 5.52 -16.26
CA GLY A 234 8.29 6.80 -16.73
C GLY A 234 7.66 6.63 -18.12
N GLY A 235 6.81 7.56 -18.52
CA GLY A 235 6.01 7.44 -19.72
C GLY A 235 4.79 8.36 -19.75
N VAL A 236 4.12 8.44 -20.90
CA VAL A 236 2.83 9.14 -21.06
C VAL A 236 1.73 8.08 -21.14
N SER A 237 0.65 8.26 -20.39
CA SER A 237 -0.53 7.42 -20.57
C SER A 237 -1.06 7.55 -22.01
N PRO A 238 -1.42 6.43 -22.67
CA PRO A 238 -2.12 6.49 -23.96
C PRO A 238 -3.55 7.06 -23.86
N GLN A 239 -4.07 7.27 -22.64
CA GLN A 239 -5.38 7.89 -22.40
C GLN A 239 -5.23 9.28 -21.77
N PRO A 240 -6.19 10.20 -22.01
CA PRO A 240 -6.25 11.46 -21.27
C PRO A 240 -6.66 11.23 -19.81
N ALA A 241 -6.47 12.26 -18.98
CA ALA A 241 -6.95 12.28 -17.60
C ALA A 241 -8.47 11.95 -17.54
N GLY A 242 -8.88 11.20 -16.52
CA GLY A 242 -10.23 10.66 -16.37
C GLY A 242 -10.49 9.34 -17.11
N LEU A 243 -9.74 9.03 -18.18
CA LEU A 243 -9.90 7.78 -18.95
C LEU A 243 -8.78 6.76 -18.72
N THR A 244 -7.74 7.12 -17.96
CA THR A 244 -6.76 6.18 -17.41
C THR A 244 -7.42 5.10 -16.56
N ARG A 245 -6.69 4.03 -16.23
CA ARG A 245 -7.10 3.03 -15.23
C ARG A 245 -7.73 3.62 -13.96
N ASP A 246 -7.04 4.51 -13.27
CA ASP A 246 -7.51 5.09 -11.99
C ASP A 246 -8.73 6.01 -12.19
N GLY A 247 -8.73 6.84 -13.24
CA GLY A 247 -9.88 7.67 -13.62
C GLY A 247 -11.16 6.86 -13.91
N ARG A 248 -11.03 5.64 -14.44
CA ARG A 248 -12.16 4.72 -14.60
C ARG A 248 -12.70 4.23 -13.26
N TYR A 249 -11.88 4.10 -12.21
CA TYR A 249 -12.36 3.75 -10.87
C TYR A 249 -13.28 4.83 -10.31
N ASN A 250 -12.87 6.10 -10.43
CA ASN A 250 -13.74 7.24 -10.09
C ASN A 250 -15.05 7.20 -10.88
N THR A 251 -14.97 6.95 -12.19
CA THR A 251 -16.16 6.89 -13.05
C THR A 251 -17.17 5.86 -12.52
N GLU A 252 -16.72 4.66 -12.15
CA GLU A 252 -17.62 3.62 -11.65
C GLU A 252 -18.11 3.88 -10.22
N LEU A 253 -17.32 4.52 -9.36
CA LEU A 253 -17.80 5.00 -8.06
C LEU A 253 -18.91 6.05 -8.22
N THR A 254 -18.71 7.06 -9.08
CA THR A 254 -19.71 8.10 -9.38
C THR A 254 -20.99 7.43 -9.92
N ARG A 255 -20.86 6.53 -10.90
CA ARG A 255 -22.00 5.81 -11.49
C ARG A 255 -22.77 5.00 -10.46
N PHE A 256 -22.08 4.33 -9.54
CA PHE A 256 -22.68 3.57 -8.44
C PHE A 256 -23.54 4.48 -7.54
N LEU A 257 -23.02 5.64 -7.14
CA LEU A 257 -23.69 6.58 -6.25
C LEU A 257 -24.89 7.28 -6.91
N GLU A 258 -24.77 7.68 -8.18
CA GLU A 258 -25.79 8.48 -8.90
C GLU A 258 -26.98 7.67 -9.44
N ASN A 259 -26.92 6.34 -9.38
CA ASN A 259 -27.91 5.46 -10.02
C ASN A 259 -28.54 4.46 -9.04
N PRO A 260 -29.15 4.93 -7.94
CA PRO A 260 -29.61 4.06 -6.87
C PRO A 260 -30.57 2.98 -7.37
N GLY A 261 -30.28 1.72 -7.01
CA GLY A 261 -31.06 0.54 -7.39
C GLY A 261 -31.05 0.18 -8.89
N LYS A 262 -30.36 0.94 -9.76
CA LYS A 262 -30.30 0.62 -11.20
C LYS A 262 -29.21 -0.39 -11.48
N LYS A 263 -29.51 -1.34 -12.36
CA LYS A 263 -28.52 -2.28 -12.90
C LYS A 263 -27.59 -1.57 -13.89
N LEU A 264 -26.30 -1.67 -13.67
CA LEU A 264 -25.22 -1.03 -14.42
C LEU A 264 -24.25 -2.08 -14.96
N THR A 265 -23.49 -1.71 -15.98
CA THR A 265 -22.45 -2.55 -16.57
C THR A 265 -21.16 -1.77 -16.83
N VAL A 266 -20.04 -2.47 -16.72
CA VAL A 266 -18.70 -2.02 -17.12
C VAL A 266 -17.96 -3.20 -17.72
N GLY A 267 -17.78 -3.17 -19.04
CA GLY A 267 -17.31 -4.34 -19.78
C GLY A 267 -18.25 -5.54 -19.59
N SER A 268 -17.69 -6.70 -19.24
CA SER A 268 -18.46 -7.92 -18.92
C SER A 268 -19.05 -7.93 -17.50
N GLN A 269 -18.73 -6.93 -16.67
CA GLN A 269 -19.13 -6.89 -15.27
C GLN A 269 -20.48 -6.19 -15.12
N THR A 270 -21.27 -6.66 -14.16
CA THR A 270 -22.57 -6.09 -13.81
C THR A 270 -22.59 -5.79 -12.32
N TYR A 271 -23.15 -4.66 -11.95
CA TYR A 271 -23.37 -4.24 -10.57
C TYR A 271 -24.67 -3.42 -10.51
N THR A 272 -25.15 -3.12 -9.31
CA THR A 272 -26.35 -2.34 -9.04
C THR A 272 -25.94 -1.09 -8.28
N GLY A 273 -26.42 0.08 -8.72
CA GLY A 273 -26.17 1.31 -7.98
C GLY A 273 -26.73 1.27 -6.57
N VAL A 274 -26.25 2.20 -5.73
CA VAL A 274 -26.40 2.18 -4.27
C VAL A 274 -27.83 1.93 -3.78
N ASP A 275 -27.97 1.08 -2.75
CA ASP A 275 -29.22 0.85 -2.04
C ASP A 275 -29.39 1.92 -0.96
N THR A 276 -30.23 2.93 -1.20
CA THR A 276 -30.44 4.05 -0.27
C THR A 276 -31.10 3.65 1.06
N SER A 277 -31.54 2.41 1.22
CA SER A 277 -32.11 1.91 2.48
C SER A 277 -31.09 1.40 3.49
N LYS A 278 -29.81 1.29 3.09
CA LYS A 278 -28.71 0.76 3.93
C LYS A 278 -27.54 1.75 4.01
N PRO A 279 -26.81 1.80 5.13
CA PRO A 279 -25.56 2.55 5.16
C PRO A 279 -24.53 1.93 4.21
N LEU A 280 -23.69 2.76 3.61
CA LEU A 280 -22.72 2.38 2.58
C LEU A 280 -21.31 2.28 3.17
N PHE A 281 -20.64 1.15 2.93
CA PHE A 281 -19.19 1.04 3.04
C PHE A 281 -18.61 0.88 1.64
N ALA A 282 -17.99 1.95 1.13
CA ALA A 282 -17.36 1.98 -0.18
C ALA A 282 -15.83 1.96 -0.03
N HIS A 283 -15.15 1.20 -0.88
CA HIS A 283 -13.69 1.17 -0.98
C HIS A 283 -13.26 1.48 -2.42
N ILE A 284 -12.39 2.47 -2.57
CA ILE A 284 -11.69 2.73 -3.83
C ILE A 284 -10.18 2.57 -3.62
N GLY A 285 -9.61 1.58 -4.31
CA GLY A 285 -8.19 1.29 -4.29
C GLY A 285 -7.52 1.78 -5.57
N TYR A 286 -6.69 2.80 -5.48
CA TYR A 286 -5.93 3.29 -6.63
C TYR A 286 -4.66 2.48 -6.87
N ASP A 287 -4.23 2.43 -8.12
CA ASP A 287 -2.95 1.89 -8.55
C ASP A 287 -1.87 2.96 -8.69
N PHE A 288 -2.20 4.25 -8.89
CA PHE A 288 -1.15 5.27 -8.98
C PHE A 288 -0.38 5.42 -7.65
N PRO A 289 0.90 5.85 -7.69
CA PRO A 289 1.79 5.93 -8.86
C PRO A 289 2.50 4.61 -9.22
N HIS A 290 2.01 3.43 -8.79
CA HIS A 290 2.62 2.12 -9.09
C HIS A 290 2.88 1.94 -10.59
N THR A 291 3.96 1.21 -10.89
CA THR A 291 4.35 0.87 -12.26
C THR A 291 3.23 0.15 -13.06
N PRO A 292 3.07 0.41 -14.37
CA PRO A 292 3.85 1.37 -15.15
C PRO A 292 3.54 2.82 -14.76
N VAL A 293 4.58 3.64 -14.61
CA VAL A 293 4.42 5.06 -14.25
C VAL A 293 4.05 5.85 -15.51
N LEU A 294 2.74 6.07 -15.70
CA LEU A 294 2.17 6.66 -16.91
C LEU A 294 1.20 7.80 -16.54
N PRO A 295 1.69 8.97 -16.08
CA PRO A 295 0.82 10.13 -15.92
C PRO A 295 0.14 10.52 -17.25
N PRO A 296 -1.09 11.07 -17.22
CA PRO A 296 -1.69 11.70 -18.39
C PRO A 296 -0.80 12.82 -18.94
N LYS A 297 -0.84 13.03 -20.26
CA LYS A 297 -0.02 14.04 -20.95
C LYS A 297 -0.11 15.44 -20.32
N SER A 298 -1.32 15.89 -19.97
CA SER A 298 -1.56 17.21 -19.35
C SER A 298 -0.86 17.38 -18.01
N TYR A 299 -0.66 16.29 -17.26
CA TYR A 299 0.10 16.29 -16.01
C TYR A 299 1.59 16.24 -16.30
N ARG A 300 2.05 15.29 -17.13
CA ARG A 300 3.48 15.13 -17.46
C ARG A 300 4.11 16.43 -17.97
N GLU A 301 3.43 17.16 -18.86
CA GLU A 301 3.94 18.42 -19.44
C GLU A 301 4.20 19.55 -18.41
N ARG A 302 3.57 19.50 -17.23
CA ARG A 302 3.79 20.47 -16.15
C ARG A 302 5.04 20.12 -15.34
N PHE A 303 5.29 18.83 -15.15
CA PHE A 303 6.36 18.29 -14.32
C PHE A 303 7.67 18.11 -15.09
N SER A 304 7.62 17.84 -16.39
CA SER A 304 8.81 17.70 -17.25
C SER A 304 9.66 18.99 -17.34
N LYS A 305 9.06 20.13 -16.98
CA LYS A 305 9.72 21.45 -16.92
C LYS A 305 10.39 21.73 -15.57
N LYS A 306 10.26 20.83 -14.60
CA LYS A 306 10.81 20.98 -13.25
C LYS A 306 12.14 20.24 -13.15
N THR A 307 13.03 20.73 -12.30
CA THR A 307 14.29 20.05 -11.97
C THR A 307 14.24 19.56 -10.55
N TYR A 308 14.64 18.31 -10.32
CA TYR A 308 14.64 17.67 -9.02
C TYR A 308 16.06 17.43 -8.51
N LYS A 309 16.25 17.49 -7.20
CA LYS A 309 17.45 17.06 -6.51
C LYS A 309 17.44 15.54 -6.43
N ILE A 310 18.26 14.88 -7.23
CA ILE A 310 18.40 13.43 -7.20
C ILE A 310 19.20 13.01 -5.96
N PRO A 311 18.79 11.96 -5.22
CA PRO A 311 19.57 11.41 -4.13
C PRO A 311 20.95 10.96 -4.61
N VAL A 312 22.00 11.42 -3.93
CA VAL A 312 23.39 11.03 -4.18
C VAL A 312 23.73 9.88 -3.24
N VAL A 313 24.23 8.78 -3.80
CA VAL A 313 24.60 7.59 -3.05
C VAL A 313 26.09 7.65 -2.72
N ASP A 314 26.45 7.58 -1.45
CA ASP A 314 27.84 7.32 -1.07
C ASP A 314 28.10 5.81 -1.26
N PRO A 315 29.06 5.40 -2.10
CA PRO A 315 29.39 3.98 -2.26
C PRO A 315 29.73 3.27 -0.94
N LYS A 316 30.17 4.00 0.08
CA LYS A 316 30.46 3.47 1.42
C LYS A 316 29.20 3.09 2.22
N GLU A 317 28.04 3.63 1.87
CA GLU A 317 26.78 3.26 2.51
C GLU A 317 26.56 1.74 2.40
N ALA A 318 26.77 1.20 1.19
CA ALA A 318 26.64 -0.22 0.90
C ALA A 318 27.66 -1.11 1.65
N ASP A 319 28.72 -0.56 2.23
CA ASP A 319 29.67 -1.30 3.06
C ASP A 319 29.16 -1.53 4.48
N THR A 320 28.18 -0.75 4.92
CA THR A 320 27.56 -0.86 6.25
C THR A 320 26.26 -1.67 6.25
N LEU A 321 25.74 -1.99 5.06
CA LEU A 321 24.52 -2.77 4.91
C LEU A 321 24.78 -4.27 5.11
N PRO A 322 23.85 -4.99 5.76
CA PRO A 322 23.87 -6.44 5.75
C PRO A 322 23.71 -7.01 4.33
N LYS A 323 24.00 -8.29 4.17
CA LYS A 323 24.11 -8.96 2.88
C LYS A 323 22.81 -8.84 2.07
N ASP A 324 21.66 -9.06 2.70
CA ASP A 324 20.36 -9.02 2.02
C ASP A 324 19.99 -7.61 1.50
N LEU A 325 20.20 -6.56 2.30
CA LEU A 325 19.99 -5.17 1.91
C LEU A 325 21.02 -4.72 0.87
N LYS A 326 22.29 -5.15 0.99
CA LYS A 326 23.31 -4.89 -0.02
C LYS A 326 22.88 -5.49 -1.37
N GLN A 327 22.46 -6.75 -1.38
CA GLN A 327 21.92 -7.41 -2.58
C GLN A 327 20.71 -6.67 -3.16
N PHE A 328 19.82 -6.19 -2.29
CA PHE A 328 18.65 -5.42 -2.70
C PHE A 328 19.05 -4.13 -3.44
N VAL A 329 19.93 -3.30 -2.85
CA VAL A 329 20.30 -1.99 -3.42
C VAL A 329 21.31 -2.07 -4.57
N THR A 330 22.19 -3.08 -4.60
CA THR A 330 23.19 -3.18 -5.67
C THR A 330 22.73 -4.00 -6.85
N TRP A 331 21.74 -4.89 -6.68
CA TRP A 331 21.31 -5.81 -7.74
C TRP A 331 19.80 -5.76 -7.97
N THR A 332 18.97 -6.19 -7.01
CA THR A 332 17.55 -6.47 -7.31
C THR A 332 16.74 -5.24 -7.67
N ASN A 333 17.05 -4.10 -7.05
CA ASN A 333 16.35 -2.85 -7.26
C ASN A 333 17.33 -1.67 -7.43
N ALA A 334 18.54 -1.94 -7.92
CA ALA A 334 19.51 -0.89 -8.20
C ALA A 334 18.97 0.14 -9.19
N SER A 335 19.26 1.41 -8.92
CA SER A 335 18.95 2.52 -9.81
C SER A 335 20.09 3.51 -9.96
N ASP A 336 21.15 3.37 -9.16
CA ASP A 336 22.21 4.38 -9.16
C ASP A 336 23.02 4.38 -10.47
N HIS A 337 22.98 3.28 -11.22
CA HIS A 337 23.59 3.17 -12.56
C HIS A 337 22.85 3.96 -13.64
N PHE A 338 21.64 4.44 -13.39
CA PHE A 338 20.93 5.31 -14.33
C PHE A 338 21.64 6.65 -14.48
N THR A 339 21.55 7.25 -15.67
CA THR A 339 22.06 8.61 -15.89
C THR A 339 21.25 9.62 -15.08
N ASP A 340 21.82 10.79 -14.79
CA ASP A 340 21.09 11.86 -14.11
C ASP A 340 19.83 12.27 -14.88
N ALA A 341 19.87 12.25 -16.22
CA ALA A 341 18.73 12.55 -17.07
C ALA A 341 17.62 11.49 -16.93
N ASP A 342 17.98 10.20 -16.91
CA ASP A 342 17.03 9.12 -16.66
C ASP A 342 16.37 9.26 -15.28
N LYS A 343 17.17 9.57 -14.25
CA LYS A 343 16.68 9.79 -12.89
C LYS A 343 15.75 11.02 -12.80
N GLN A 344 16.00 12.08 -13.57
CA GLN A 344 15.07 13.21 -13.67
C GLN A 344 13.70 12.78 -14.22
N ILE A 345 13.68 12.05 -15.33
CA ILE A 345 12.42 11.57 -15.95
C ILE A 345 11.64 10.72 -14.95
N MET A 346 12.31 9.78 -14.29
CA MET A 346 11.71 8.92 -13.28
C MET A 346 11.03 9.72 -12.15
N VAL A 347 11.71 10.74 -11.61
CA VAL A 347 11.15 11.58 -10.54
C VAL A 347 10.03 12.49 -11.04
N GLN A 348 10.21 13.10 -12.21
CA GLN A 348 9.23 13.98 -12.84
C GLN A 348 7.91 13.25 -13.09
N ASP A 349 7.96 12.07 -13.70
CA ASP A 349 6.78 11.31 -14.06
C ASP A 349 6.10 10.70 -12.83
N TYR A 350 6.88 10.28 -11.83
CA TYR A 350 6.34 9.83 -10.55
C TYR A 350 5.50 10.92 -9.86
N TYR A 351 6.04 12.13 -9.70
CA TYR A 351 5.31 13.22 -9.06
C TYR A 351 4.17 13.77 -9.94
N ALA A 352 4.30 13.71 -11.27
CA ALA A 352 3.19 14.01 -12.17
C ALA A 352 2.02 13.04 -11.98
N PHE A 353 2.32 11.75 -11.77
CA PHE A 353 1.30 10.73 -11.57
C PHE A 353 0.63 10.88 -10.20
N CYS A 354 1.41 11.22 -9.16
CA CYS A 354 0.85 11.58 -7.85
C CYS A 354 -0.10 12.78 -7.93
N ALA A 355 0.26 13.83 -8.67
CA ALA A 355 -0.58 15.02 -8.81
C ALA A 355 -1.89 14.74 -9.57
N TYR A 356 -1.87 13.84 -10.57
CA TYR A 356 -3.10 13.36 -11.18
C TYR A 356 -3.94 12.55 -10.19
N GLY A 357 -3.28 11.69 -9.42
CA GLY A 357 -3.92 10.93 -8.36
C GLY A 357 -4.57 11.78 -7.28
N ASP A 358 -3.99 12.93 -6.93
CA ASP A 358 -4.61 13.91 -6.02
C ASP A 358 -5.97 14.39 -6.53
N GLU A 359 -6.09 14.72 -7.83
CA GLU A 359 -7.37 15.09 -8.45
C GLU A 359 -8.42 13.98 -8.28
N LEU A 360 -8.00 12.72 -8.51
CA LEU A 360 -8.88 11.57 -8.40
C LEU A 360 -9.34 11.32 -6.95
N VAL A 361 -8.43 11.41 -5.98
CA VAL A 361 -8.75 11.28 -4.55
C VAL A 361 -9.75 12.36 -4.13
N GLY A 362 -9.52 13.61 -4.54
CA GLY A 362 -10.44 14.73 -4.30
C GLY A 362 -11.83 14.46 -4.85
N LYS A 363 -11.91 14.04 -6.12
CA LYS A 363 -13.18 13.70 -6.77
C LYS A 363 -13.92 12.55 -6.06
N ALA A 364 -13.23 11.49 -5.64
CA ALA A 364 -13.88 10.38 -4.95
C ALA A 364 -14.46 10.80 -3.59
N ALA A 365 -13.72 11.61 -2.83
CA ALA A 365 -14.21 12.16 -1.58
C ALA A 365 -15.41 13.09 -1.80
N ASP A 366 -15.34 14.00 -2.78
CA ASP A 366 -16.41 14.96 -3.06
C ASP A 366 -17.70 14.28 -3.53
N ASP A 367 -17.62 13.32 -4.47
CA ASP A 367 -18.78 12.57 -4.94
C ASP A 367 -19.48 11.82 -3.79
N PHE A 368 -18.69 11.22 -2.90
CA PHE A 368 -19.18 10.44 -1.76
C PHE A 368 -19.80 11.32 -0.66
N ILE A 369 -19.15 12.45 -0.34
CA ILE A 369 -19.66 13.43 0.61
C ILE A 369 -20.97 14.00 0.09
N ALA A 370 -21.01 14.44 -1.18
CA ALA A 370 -22.21 14.97 -1.82
C ALA A 370 -23.35 13.95 -1.82
N TYR A 371 -23.07 12.67 -2.10
CA TYR A 371 -24.05 11.60 -1.98
C TYR A 371 -24.59 11.49 -0.55
N SER A 372 -23.72 11.39 0.45
CA SER A 372 -24.12 11.21 1.85
C SER A 372 -24.94 12.39 2.37
N GLU A 373 -24.51 13.62 2.06
CA GLU A 373 -25.24 14.85 2.40
C GLU A 373 -26.60 14.93 1.71
N SER A 374 -26.70 14.48 0.45
CA SER A 374 -28.00 14.42 -0.26
C SER A 374 -29.02 13.48 0.40
N GLN A 375 -28.53 12.46 1.13
CA GLN A 375 -29.36 11.53 1.89
C GLN A 375 -29.59 12.00 3.33
N GLY A 376 -28.95 13.08 3.77
CA GLY A 376 -28.93 13.50 5.18
C GLY A 376 -28.23 12.48 6.09
N GLN A 377 -27.34 11.66 5.55
CA GLN A 377 -26.61 10.62 6.28
C GLN A 377 -25.28 11.18 6.81
N PRO A 378 -24.90 10.93 8.08
CA PRO A 378 -23.54 11.13 8.54
C PRO A 378 -22.53 10.37 7.67
N TRP A 379 -21.29 10.83 7.64
CA TRP A 379 -20.26 10.23 6.80
C TRP A 379 -18.85 10.31 7.38
N VAL A 380 -18.01 9.39 6.94
CA VAL A 380 -16.57 9.30 7.23
C VAL A 380 -15.81 8.95 5.95
N VAL A 381 -14.73 9.66 5.66
CA VAL A 381 -13.74 9.35 4.62
C VAL A 381 -12.42 9.03 5.32
N VAL A 382 -11.87 7.85 5.05
CA VAL A 382 -10.54 7.42 5.51
C VAL A 382 -9.62 7.35 4.30
N TYR A 383 -8.69 8.30 4.20
CA TYR A 383 -7.66 8.34 3.16
C TYR A 383 -6.33 7.82 3.70
N VAL A 384 -5.75 6.84 3.02
CA VAL A 384 -4.42 6.27 3.30
C VAL A 384 -3.46 6.65 2.17
N CYS A 385 -2.40 7.39 2.50
CA CYS A 385 -1.38 7.80 1.53
C CYS A 385 -0.35 6.68 1.33
N GLY A 386 -0.54 5.91 0.26
CA GLY A 386 0.27 4.74 -0.09
C GLY A 386 -0.02 3.56 0.80
N ASP A 387 -0.17 2.36 0.22
CA ASP A 387 -0.12 1.11 0.97
C ASP A 387 1.30 0.77 1.44
N HIS A 388 2.29 1.45 0.89
CA HIS A 388 3.65 1.62 1.36
C HIS A 388 4.26 2.73 0.48
N GLY A 389 5.52 3.11 0.71
CA GLY A 389 6.21 4.12 -0.09
C GLY A 389 6.95 3.59 -1.33
N TRP A 390 7.83 4.43 -1.90
CA TRP A 390 8.61 4.14 -3.11
C TRP A 390 9.91 4.96 -3.15
N LYS A 391 11.03 4.30 -3.49
CA LYS A 391 12.31 4.97 -3.70
C LYS A 391 12.48 5.47 -5.12
N LEU A 392 13.10 6.63 -5.24
CA LEU A 392 13.49 7.34 -6.44
C LEU A 392 15.01 7.61 -6.40
N ASN A 393 15.79 6.56 -6.14
CA ASN A 393 17.26 6.54 -5.94
C ASN A 393 17.75 6.74 -4.50
N GLU A 394 16.86 6.91 -3.51
CA GLU A 394 17.29 6.81 -2.10
C GLU A 394 17.97 5.45 -1.86
N HIS A 395 19.10 5.45 -1.14
CA HIS A 395 19.94 4.28 -0.91
C HIS A 395 20.44 3.57 -2.19
N GLY A 396 20.43 4.27 -3.34
CA GLY A 396 20.80 3.72 -4.65
C GLY A 396 19.80 2.72 -5.23
N ALA A 397 18.59 2.71 -4.69
CA ALA A 397 17.53 1.80 -5.10
C ALA A 397 16.28 2.52 -5.60
N ILE A 398 15.50 1.78 -6.38
CA ILE A 398 14.12 2.09 -6.74
C ILE A 398 13.16 1.16 -6.00
N SER A 399 11.87 1.49 -6.06
CA SER A 399 10.81 0.63 -5.51
C SER A 399 10.86 0.53 -3.98
N LYS A 400 10.35 -0.58 -3.44
CA LYS A 400 9.94 -0.80 -2.05
C LYS A 400 10.62 -2.03 -1.42
N PHE A 401 10.10 -2.58 -0.33
CA PHE A 401 10.54 -3.80 0.37
C PHE A 401 11.64 -3.62 1.44
N THR A 402 11.93 -2.40 1.89
CA THR A 402 12.90 -2.16 2.97
C THR A 402 12.23 -1.53 4.20
N PRO A 403 12.82 -1.65 5.41
CA PRO A 403 12.25 -1.08 6.63
C PRO A 403 12.46 0.44 6.77
N TRP A 404 13.10 1.07 5.78
CA TRP A 404 13.41 2.51 5.81
C TRP A 404 12.14 3.36 5.78
N LEU A 405 12.27 4.57 6.30
CA LEU A 405 11.19 5.55 6.44
C LEU A 405 10.46 5.77 5.11
N ILE A 406 11.22 5.88 4.02
CA ILE A 406 10.67 6.19 2.71
C ILE A 406 9.73 5.11 2.16
N ASP A 407 9.87 3.86 2.64
CA ASP A 407 8.99 2.75 2.27
C ASP A 407 7.84 2.55 3.27
N SER A 408 7.99 3.04 4.51
CA SER A 408 7.15 2.63 5.63
C SER A 408 6.24 3.72 6.20
N LEU A 409 6.54 5.00 5.95
CA LEU A 409 5.73 6.14 6.42
C LEU A 409 4.57 6.42 5.46
N ASN A 410 3.34 6.24 5.93
CA ASN A 410 2.12 6.30 5.13
C ASN A 410 0.99 7.01 5.91
N PRO A 411 1.01 8.36 5.97
CA PRO A 411 0.04 9.13 6.75
C PRO A 411 -1.42 8.83 6.38
N ILE A 412 -2.31 8.95 7.36
CA ILE A 412 -3.75 8.80 7.22
C ILE A 412 -4.44 10.14 7.46
N ILE A 413 -5.47 10.44 6.68
CA ILE A 413 -6.42 11.52 6.97
C ILE A 413 -7.79 10.91 7.20
N VAL A 414 -8.42 11.24 8.32
CA VAL A 414 -9.83 10.92 8.57
C VAL A 414 -10.65 12.21 8.53
N VAL A 415 -11.55 12.31 7.55
CA VAL A 415 -12.50 13.41 7.41
C VAL A 415 -13.88 12.89 7.78
N SER A 416 -14.54 13.51 8.75
CA SER A 416 -15.89 13.09 9.15
C SER A 416 -16.85 14.27 9.23
N SER A 417 -18.13 14.00 9.03
CA SER A 417 -19.23 14.88 9.44
C SER A 417 -19.28 15.09 10.97
N ASP A 418 -18.78 14.14 11.76
CA ASP A 418 -18.61 14.24 13.20
C ASP A 418 -17.25 14.91 13.51
N LYS A 419 -17.29 16.22 13.70
CA LYS A 419 -16.12 17.05 14.00
C LYS A 419 -15.64 16.94 15.44
N GLU A 420 -16.40 16.30 16.33
CA GLU A 420 -15.96 16.02 17.69
C GLU A 420 -14.99 14.84 17.70
N LYS A 421 -15.32 13.75 16.98
CA LYS A 421 -14.44 12.58 16.83
C LYS A 421 -13.20 12.89 15.99
N PHE A 422 -13.37 13.61 14.88
CA PHE A 422 -12.27 13.98 13.98
C PHE A 422 -12.28 15.49 13.69
N PRO A 423 -11.68 16.31 14.58
CA PRO A 423 -11.62 17.75 14.41
C PRO A 423 -10.86 18.16 13.14
N ALA A 424 -11.38 19.18 12.45
CA ALA A 424 -10.78 19.76 11.26
C ALA A 424 -9.43 20.42 11.55
N GLY A 425 -8.44 20.19 10.67
CA GLY A 425 -7.09 20.74 10.75
C GLY A 425 -6.22 20.15 11.87
N LYS A 426 -6.71 19.14 12.61
CA LYS A 426 -5.96 18.54 13.70
C LYS A 426 -4.85 17.65 13.16
N VAL A 427 -3.67 17.74 13.77
CA VAL A 427 -2.54 16.85 13.49
C VAL A 427 -2.23 16.01 14.72
N VAL A 428 -2.22 14.70 14.55
CA VAL A 428 -1.84 13.71 15.56
C VAL A 428 -0.43 13.23 15.24
N HIS A 429 0.51 13.51 16.15
CA HIS A 429 1.92 13.11 16.04
C HIS A 429 2.24 11.78 16.73
N ALA A 430 1.33 11.25 17.56
CA ALA A 430 1.48 9.93 18.15
C ALA A 430 1.55 8.86 17.06
N PHE A 431 2.32 7.80 17.29
CA PHE A 431 2.43 6.69 16.35
C PHE A 431 1.09 6.00 16.14
N THR A 432 0.80 5.75 14.86
CA THR A 432 -0.34 4.99 14.37
C THR A 432 0.14 3.95 13.36
N GLU A 433 -0.68 2.96 13.12
CA GLU A 433 -0.35 1.78 12.33
C GLU A 433 -1.53 1.39 11.44
N PHE A 434 -1.28 0.74 10.31
CA PHE A 434 -2.34 0.26 9.41
C PHE A 434 -3.37 -0.69 10.05
N VAL A 435 -3.01 -1.37 11.14
CA VAL A 435 -3.94 -2.23 11.90
C VAL A 435 -5.00 -1.42 12.63
N ASP A 436 -4.80 -0.11 12.80
CA ASP A 436 -5.74 0.82 13.43
C ASP A 436 -6.95 1.16 12.53
N ILE A 437 -6.82 0.98 11.21
CA ILE A 437 -7.88 1.37 10.26
C ILE A 437 -9.15 0.55 10.46
N LYS A 438 -9.02 -0.79 10.56
CA LYS A 438 -10.16 -1.68 10.75
C LYS A 438 -10.96 -1.42 12.03
N PRO A 439 -10.36 -1.37 13.25
CA PRO A 439 -11.09 -1.03 14.47
C PRO A 439 -11.76 0.34 14.36
N THR A 440 -11.10 1.33 13.76
CA THR A 440 -11.68 2.66 13.53
C THR A 440 -12.94 2.60 12.66
N VAL A 441 -12.89 1.87 11.54
CA VAL A 441 -14.04 1.72 10.62
C VAL A 441 -15.19 0.95 11.28
N ILE A 442 -14.89 -0.11 12.04
CA ILE A 442 -15.89 -0.88 12.80
C ILE A 442 -16.56 0.00 13.87
N ALA A 443 -15.77 0.74 14.64
CA ALA A 443 -16.27 1.63 15.68
C ALA A 443 -17.13 2.77 15.09
N ALA A 444 -16.68 3.36 13.98
CA ALA A 444 -17.47 4.34 13.23
C ALA A 444 -18.80 3.74 12.75
N GLY A 445 -18.81 2.47 12.35
CA GLY A 445 -20.01 1.73 11.96
C GLY A 445 -20.90 1.24 13.09
N GLY A 446 -20.62 1.62 14.35
CA GLY A 446 -21.42 1.25 15.52
C GLY A 446 -21.02 -0.09 16.16
N GLY A 447 -19.88 -0.67 15.77
CA GLY A 447 -19.33 -1.86 16.41
C GLY A 447 -18.73 -1.55 17.78
N ASP A 448 -19.17 -2.27 18.81
CA ASP A 448 -18.61 -2.18 20.16
C ASP A 448 -17.33 -3.02 20.25
N LEU A 449 -16.17 -2.35 20.13
CA LEU A 449 -14.84 -2.99 20.17
C LEU A 449 -14.50 -3.66 21.51
N SER A 450 -15.28 -3.46 22.58
CA SER A 450 -15.09 -4.17 23.85
C SER A 450 -15.56 -5.63 23.83
N GLN A 451 -16.33 -6.01 22.81
CA GLN A 451 -16.84 -7.37 22.68
C GLN A 451 -15.73 -8.35 22.29
N GLU A 452 -15.75 -9.54 22.89
CA GLU A 452 -14.77 -10.62 22.67
C GLU A 452 -14.56 -10.95 21.18
N LYS A 453 -15.60 -10.83 20.36
CA LYS A 453 -15.52 -11.07 18.91
C LYS A 453 -14.51 -10.15 18.20
N TYR A 454 -14.12 -9.03 18.80
CA TYR A 454 -13.13 -8.09 18.27
C TYR A 454 -11.76 -8.18 18.96
N ALA A 455 -11.58 -9.06 19.95
CA ALA A 455 -10.32 -9.20 20.71
C ALA A 455 -9.12 -9.65 19.86
N TYR A 456 -9.36 -10.09 18.61
CA TYR A 456 -8.30 -10.44 17.67
C TYR A 456 -7.66 -9.22 16.98
N LEU A 457 -8.27 -8.02 17.07
CA LEU A 457 -7.77 -6.79 16.46
C LEU A 457 -6.51 -6.32 17.18
N ASP A 458 -5.50 -5.96 16.40
CA ASP A 458 -4.21 -5.50 16.90
C ASP A 458 -4.13 -3.98 17.07
N GLY A 459 -4.96 -3.25 16.33
CA GLY A 459 -4.91 -1.79 16.26
C GLY A 459 -5.84 -1.06 17.23
N TYR A 460 -5.67 0.25 17.27
CA TYR A 460 -6.47 1.18 18.05
C TYR A 460 -7.57 1.82 17.22
N ASP A 461 -8.64 2.25 17.90
CA ASP A 461 -9.59 3.22 17.32
C ASP A 461 -8.91 4.59 17.23
N LEU A 462 -8.72 5.08 16.01
CA LEU A 462 -8.09 6.36 15.71
C LEU A 462 -8.86 7.55 16.28
N ALA A 463 -10.18 7.45 16.51
CA ALA A 463 -10.93 8.51 17.19
C ALA A 463 -10.45 8.69 18.63
N LYS A 464 -10.14 7.58 19.33
CA LYS A 464 -9.60 7.58 20.69
C LYS A 464 -8.14 8.01 20.75
N VAL A 465 -7.36 7.69 19.71
CA VAL A 465 -5.99 8.23 19.56
C VAL A 465 -6.06 9.74 19.35
N ALA A 466 -6.96 10.22 18.49
CA ALA A 466 -7.15 11.64 18.25
C ALA A 466 -7.61 12.38 19.52
N SER A 467 -8.57 11.85 20.27
CA SER A 467 -9.06 12.50 21.50
C SER A 467 -8.04 12.51 22.64
N GLY A 468 -7.02 11.64 22.59
CA GLY A 468 -6.06 11.44 23.67
C GLY A 468 -6.57 10.51 24.78
N GLU A 469 -7.66 9.78 24.55
CA GLU A 469 -8.16 8.74 25.46
C GLU A 469 -7.18 7.56 25.55
N LEU A 470 -6.46 7.26 24.45
CA LEU A 470 -5.41 6.24 24.42
C LEU A 470 -4.02 6.88 24.57
N ALA A 471 -3.19 6.24 25.40
CA ALA A 471 -1.78 6.62 25.50
C ALA A 471 -1.05 6.37 24.17
N PRO A 472 -0.13 7.27 23.75
CA PRO A 472 0.71 7.04 22.59
C PRO A 472 1.53 5.75 22.72
N ARG A 473 1.59 4.95 21.64
CA ARG A 473 2.47 3.77 21.59
C ARG A 473 3.94 4.23 21.47
N PRO A 474 4.89 3.67 22.24
CA PRO A 474 6.30 4.07 22.20
C PRO A 474 7.05 3.49 20.98
N TYR A 475 6.46 2.52 20.29
CA TYR A 475 7.01 1.90 19.10
C TYR A 475 5.92 1.46 18.11
N ILE A 476 6.34 1.23 16.87
CA ILE A 476 5.60 0.51 15.83
C ILE A 476 6.41 -0.71 15.38
N ILE A 477 5.72 -1.72 14.87
CA ILE A 477 6.32 -2.99 14.45
C ILE A 477 6.02 -3.31 12.98
N GLY A 478 6.88 -4.10 12.35
CA GLY A 478 6.64 -4.60 11.00
C GLY A 478 7.33 -5.92 10.75
N GLU A 479 6.81 -6.69 9.80
CA GLU A 479 7.45 -7.90 9.29
C GLU A 479 7.09 -8.09 7.81
N SER A 480 8.11 -8.16 6.95
CA SER A 480 7.96 -8.41 5.51
C SER A 480 8.96 -9.47 5.09
N HIS A 481 8.56 -10.40 4.22
CA HIS A 481 9.48 -11.39 3.67
C HIS A 481 9.77 -11.16 2.18
N ALA A 482 8.97 -10.31 1.52
CA ALA A 482 9.01 -10.11 0.08
C ALA A 482 10.33 -9.46 -0.39
N VAL A 483 10.84 -9.96 -1.52
CA VAL A 483 12.04 -9.47 -2.26
C VAL A 483 13.35 -9.40 -1.46
N THR A 484 13.47 -8.50 -0.47
CA THR A 484 14.64 -8.36 0.40
C THR A 484 14.91 -9.61 1.23
N GLY A 485 13.85 -10.35 1.58
CA GLY A 485 13.92 -11.49 2.49
C GLY A 485 13.21 -11.22 3.80
N PRO A 486 13.13 -12.22 4.70
CA PRO A 486 12.45 -12.07 5.98
C PRO A 486 13.15 -11.02 6.84
N ARG A 487 12.45 -9.92 7.13
CA ARG A 487 12.90 -8.88 8.06
C ARG A 487 11.75 -8.47 8.99
N ALA A 488 12.05 -8.44 10.27
CA ALA A 488 11.21 -7.84 11.30
C ALA A 488 11.79 -6.48 11.69
N THR A 489 10.94 -5.54 12.08
CA THR A 489 11.32 -4.16 12.36
C THR A 489 10.59 -3.65 13.59
N ILE A 490 11.30 -2.88 14.42
CA ILE A 490 10.73 -2.04 15.47
C ILE A 490 11.25 -0.61 15.28
N ARG A 491 10.34 0.36 15.27
CA ARG A 491 10.68 1.79 15.18
C ARG A 491 10.11 2.51 16.39
N THR A 492 10.94 3.39 16.95
CA THR A 492 10.63 4.30 18.05
C THR A 492 10.82 5.74 17.57
N GLU A 493 10.57 6.73 18.42
CA GLU A 493 10.87 8.13 18.05
C GLU A 493 12.36 8.41 17.79
N GLN A 494 13.27 7.63 18.39
CA GLN A 494 14.71 7.85 18.28
C GLN A 494 15.43 6.81 17.44
N TYR A 495 14.95 5.58 17.40
CA TYR A 495 15.64 4.46 16.77
C TYR A 495 14.74 3.68 15.81
N MET A 496 15.30 3.25 14.69
CA MET A 496 14.76 2.16 13.87
C MET A 496 15.72 0.97 13.94
N PHE A 497 15.22 -0.18 14.34
CA PHE A 497 15.97 -1.43 14.40
C PHE A 497 15.27 -2.50 13.58
N SER A 498 16.03 -3.23 12.76
CA SER A 498 15.51 -4.36 11.99
C SER A 498 16.51 -5.50 11.94
N LEU A 499 16.00 -6.73 11.93
CA LEU A 499 16.80 -7.93 11.81
C LEU A 499 16.05 -9.00 11.03
N LYS A 500 16.76 -10.09 10.75
CA LYS A 500 16.24 -11.30 10.15
C LYS A 500 15.61 -12.21 11.24
N PRO A 501 14.29 -12.43 11.24
CA PRO A 501 13.63 -13.25 12.28
C PRO A 501 13.73 -14.76 12.02
N ARG A 502 14.17 -15.16 10.82
CA ARG A 502 14.23 -16.56 10.38
C ARG A 502 15.31 -16.76 9.29
N PRO A 503 15.88 -17.96 9.14
CA PRO A 503 17.05 -18.15 8.27
C PRO A 503 16.73 -18.06 6.77
N ASP A 504 15.50 -18.44 6.39
CA ASP A 504 15.00 -18.44 5.02
C ASP A 504 13.48 -18.15 4.97
N LYS A 505 12.90 -18.17 3.77
CA LYS A 505 11.47 -17.89 3.53
C LYS A 505 10.54 -19.08 3.78
N LYS A 506 11.04 -20.23 4.21
CA LYS A 506 10.19 -21.41 4.39
C LYS A 506 9.31 -21.23 5.62
N HIS A 507 8.00 -21.23 5.39
CA HIS A 507 6.98 -21.27 6.45
C HIS A 507 7.02 -22.60 7.20
N GLY A 508 6.57 -22.61 8.46
CA GLY A 508 6.56 -23.80 9.33
C GLY A 508 7.93 -24.19 9.93
N GLY A 509 8.98 -23.40 9.65
CA GLY A 509 10.35 -23.64 10.13
C GLY A 509 10.60 -23.35 11.63
N ASP A 510 11.86 -23.34 12.04
CA ASP A 510 12.26 -23.10 13.45
C ASP A 510 11.93 -21.65 13.89
N PHE A 511 10.78 -21.48 14.55
CA PHE A 511 10.33 -20.22 15.17
C PHE A 511 11.29 -19.62 16.19
N LYS A 512 12.28 -20.40 16.65
CA LYS A 512 13.24 -19.98 17.68
C LYS A 512 14.65 -19.81 17.10
N TRP A 513 14.83 -19.90 15.79
CA TRP A 513 16.13 -19.73 15.16
C TRP A 513 16.77 -18.39 15.56
N ALA A 514 16.06 -17.27 15.39
CA ALA A 514 16.61 -15.95 15.71
C ALA A 514 16.88 -15.73 17.21
N LEU A 515 16.24 -16.50 18.09
CA LEU A 515 16.52 -16.45 19.53
C LEU A 515 17.87 -17.09 19.89
N LYS A 516 18.42 -17.93 19.00
CA LYS A 516 19.64 -18.71 19.21
C LYS A 516 20.75 -18.36 18.22
N ALA A 517 20.42 -17.70 17.12
CA ALA A 517 21.36 -17.30 16.09
C ALA A 517 22.39 -16.31 16.64
N ASP A 518 23.60 -16.39 16.11
CA ASP A 518 24.62 -15.39 16.38
C ASP A 518 24.15 -14.02 15.87
N TYR A 519 24.57 -12.95 16.55
CA TYR A 519 24.08 -11.61 16.23
C TYR A 519 24.35 -11.19 14.78
N GLU A 520 25.46 -11.65 14.20
CA GLU A 520 25.82 -11.37 12.80
C GLU A 520 24.89 -12.11 11.81
N ASP A 521 24.45 -13.32 12.15
CA ASP A 521 23.51 -14.09 11.31
C ASP A 521 22.11 -13.46 11.27
N LEU A 522 21.77 -12.65 12.27
CA LEU A 522 20.55 -11.86 12.32
C LEU A 522 20.57 -10.68 11.32
N GLU A 523 21.71 -10.40 10.70
CA GLU A 523 21.89 -9.32 9.72
C GLU A 523 21.29 -7.97 10.19
N PRO A 524 21.62 -7.50 11.40
CA PRO A 524 20.89 -6.41 12.05
C PRO A 524 21.26 -5.04 11.48
N ILE A 525 20.28 -4.13 11.50
CA ILE A 525 20.46 -2.70 11.26
C ILE A 525 19.89 -1.90 12.42
N LEU A 526 20.55 -0.79 12.75
CA LEU A 526 20.11 0.18 13.75
C LEU A 526 20.42 1.59 13.23
N TYR A 527 19.42 2.46 13.22
CA TYR A 527 19.60 3.88 12.91
C TYR A 527 19.12 4.73 14.08
N ASP A 528 19.90 5.74 14.47
CA ASP A 528 19.43 6.83 15.34
C ASP A 528 18.75 7.87 14.46
N VAL A 529 17.44 7.73 14.26
CA VAL A 529 16.68 8.49 13.25
C VAL A 529 16.53 9.97 13.60
N LYS A 530 16.88 10.38 14.83
CA LYS A 530 16.97 11.81 15.18
C LYS A 530 18.30 12.42 14.74
N ALA A 531 19.40 11.66 14.83
CA ALA A 531 20.72 12.11 14.39
C ALA A 531 20.97 11.86 12.90
N ASP A 532 20.33 10.83 12.34
CA ASP A 532 20.47 10.36 10.96
C ASP A 532 19.08 10.09 10.35
N PRO A 533 18.33 11.16 10.01
CA PRO A 533 16.96 11.05 9.50
C PRO A 533 16.88 10.38 8.11
N ASP A 534 17.99 10.35 7.37
CA ASP A 534 18.10 9.70 6.06
C ASP A 534 18.51 8.22 6.18
N GLU A 535 18.74 7.71 7.40
CA GLU A 535 19.01 6.30 7.69
C GLU A 535 20.21 5.73 6.92
N LEU A 536 21.31 6.48 6.87
CA LEU A 536 22.50 6.16 6.08
C LEU A 536 23.58 5.38 6.85
N ASN A 537 23.61 5.51 8.18
CA ASN A 537 24.68 4.99 9.03
C ASN A 537 24.18 3.84 9.90
N ASN A 538 24.46 2.60 9.51
CA ASN A 538 24.11 1.43 10.33
C ASN A 538 24.96 1.37 11.62
N LEU A 539 24.31 1.57 12.77
CA LEU A 539 24.90 1.55 14.11
C LEU A 539 24.82 0.18 14.80
N ALA A 540 24.28 -0.86 14.16
CA ALA A 540 24.01 -2.14 14.82
C ALA A 540 25.26 -2.85 15.37
N HIS A 541 26.43 -2.55 14.80
CA HIS A 541 27.73 -3.09 15.22
C HIS A 541 28.59 -2.06 15.96
N ASN A 542 28.07 -0.85 16.22
CA ASN A 542 28.77 0.15 17.00
C ASN A 542 28.73 -0.22 18.49
N PRO A 543 29.87 -0.42 19.18
CA PRO A 543 29.91 -0.82 20.59
C PRO A 543 29.13 0.10 21.52
N LYS A 544 29.07 1.40 21.21
CA LYS A 544 28.30 2.40 21.96
C LYS A 544 26.80 2.08 21.96
N TYR A 545 26.26 1.64 20.83
CA TYR A 545 24.83 1.39 20.67
C TYR A 545 24.42 -0.05 20.99
N ARG A 546 25.34 -0.90 21.45
CA ARG A 546 25.08 -2.33 21.68
C ARG A 546 23.93 -2.59 22.65
N GLY A 547 23.88 -1.85 23.75
CA GLY A 547 22.80 -1.98 24.75
C GLY A 547 21.43 -1.67 24.16
N VAL A 548 21.34 -0.62 23.32
CA VAL A 548 20.10 -0.25 22.62
C VAL A 548 19.69 -1.35 21.64
N ALA A 549 20.63 -1.83 20.83
CA ALA A 549 20.37 -2.90 19.86
C ALA A 549 19.90 -4.19 20.52
N ASP A 550 20.49 -4.60 21.65
CA ASP A 550 20.06 -5.79 22.38
C ASP A 550 18.67 -5.65 23.01
N ALA A 551 18.35 -4.48 23.57
CA ALA A 551 17.03 -4.20 24.11
C ALA A 551 15.94 -4.24 23.03
N LEU A 552 16.18 -3.57 21.89
CA LEU A 552 15.26 -3.58 20.75
C LEU A 552 15.13 -4.96 20.12
N LYS A 553 16.23 -5.71 19.98
CA LYS A 553 16.22 -7.11 19.55
C LYS A 553 15.33 -7.97 20.45
N ALA A 554 15.53 -7.89 21.76
CA ALA A 554 14.75 -8.67 22.71
C ALA A 554 13.26 -8.34 22.65
N LYS A 555 12.90 -7.04 22.64
CA LYS A 555 11.50 -6.60 22.51
C LYS A 555 10.88 -7.10 21.20
N LEU A 556 11.56 -6.85 20.07
CA LEU A 556 11.05 -7.22 18.75
C LEU A 556 10.86 -8.74 18.62
N LEU A 557 11.84 -9.56 19.01
CA LEU A 557 11.74 -11.01 18.90
C LEU A 557 10.68 -11.61 19.83
N ASN A 558 10.52 -11.07 21.05
CA ASN A 558 9.46 -11.50 21.95
C ASN A 558 8.07 -11.23 21.36
N ILE A 559 7.89 -10.10 20.67
CA ILE A 559 6.64 -9.78 19.96
C ILE A 559 6.46 -10.72 18.76
N VAL A 560 7.31 -10.60 17.73
CA VAL A 560 7.04 -11.20 16.42
C VAL A 560 7.17 -12.72 16.39
N LEU A 561 7.90 -13.32 17.34
CA LEU A 561 8.05 -14.77 17.47
C LEU A 561 7.30 -15.35 18.66
N GLY A 562 6.99 -14.54 19.68
CA GLY A 562 6.56 -15.01 20.99
C GLY A 562 5.14 -14.61 21.39
N ASP A 563 4.49 -13.67 20.71
CA ASP A 563 3.17 -13.17 21.07
C ASP A 563 2.12 -13.53 20.00
N GLY A 564 1.61 -14.75 20.07
CA GLY A 564 0.56 -15.23 19.16
C GLY A 564 0.95 -15.29 17.68
N ARG A 565 2.22 -15.62 17.37
CA ARG A 565 2.68 -15.82 15.99
C ARG A 565 1.92 -16.96 15.33
N VAL A 566 1.57 -16.77 14.06
CA VAL A 566 1.00 -17.76 13.17
C VAL A 566 1.82 -17.85 11.89
N GLU A 567 2.10 -19.08 11.46
CA GLU A 567 2.59 -19.37 10.12
C GLU A 567 1.72 -20.41 9.44
N VAL A 568 1.59 -20.28 8.14
CA VAL A 568 0.79 -21.19 7.32
C VAL A 568 1.61 -21.59 6.11
N GLU A 569 1.62 -22.87 5.81
CA GLU A 569 2.24 -23.38 4.59
C GLU A 569 1.30 -23.19 3.40
N TRP A 570 1.15 -21.94 2.96
CA TRP A 570 0.31 -21.63 1.81
C TRP A 570 0.85 -22.28 0.54
N GLY A 571 0.08 -23.23 -0.01
CA GLY A 571 0.31 -23.70 -1.38
C GLY A 571 0.16 -22.56 -2.40
N ALA A 572 0.64 -22.77 -3.62
CA ALA A 572 0.68 -21.73 -4.66
C ALA A 572 -0.70 -21.12 -5.01
N LYS A 573 -1.79 -21.81 -4.68
CA LYS A 573 -3.16 -21.34 -4.87
C LYS A 573 -3.87 -20.96 -3.56
N GLY A 574 -3.19 -21.02 -2.42
CA GLY A 574 -3.75 -20.80 -1.10
C GLY A 574 -4.50 -22.01 -0.55
N ASP A 575 -4.14 -23.21 -0.98
CA ASP A 575 -4.72 -24.50 -0.56
C ASP A 575 -4.09 -25.05 0.72
N GLY A 576 -3.04 -24.39 1.22
CA GLY A 576 -2.43 -24.70 2.50
C GLY A 576 -3.44 -24.64 3.64
N THR A 577 -3.43 -25.65 4.50
CA THR A 577 -4.24 -25.70 5.72
C THR A 577 -3.41 -26.08 6.94
N GLU A 578 -2.17 -26.52 6.74
CA GLU A 578 -1.21 -26.74 7.82
C GLU A 578 -0.72 -25.38 8.32
N PHE A 579 -0.85 -25.18 9.63
CA PHE A 579 -0.47 -23.95 10.30
C PHE A 579 0.21 -24.28 11.62
N PHE A 580 1.06 -23.36 12.04
CA PHE A 580 1.90 -23.47 13.20
C PHE A 580 1.77 -22.21 14.03
N THR A 581 1.85 -22.35 15.35
CA THR A 581 1.74 -21.21 16.27
C THR A 581 2.90 -21.17 17.25
N SER A 582 3.28 -19.97 17.66
CA SER A 582 4.26 -19.74 18.71
C SER A 582 3.76 -18.66 19.65
N ASN A 583 3.82 -18.92 20.95
CA ASN A 583 3.31 -18.04 21.98
C ASN A 583 4.14 -18.10 23.28
N PHE A 584 5.47 -18.05 23.19
CA PHE A 584 6.35 -18.20 24.35
C PHE A 584 6.51 -16.93 25.20
N ALA A 585 6.08 -15.77 24.69
CA ALA A 585 6.11 -14.47 25.35
C ALA A 585 4.76 -13.75 25.15
N PRO A 586 3.65 -14.33 25.65
CA PRO A 586 2.32 -13.75 25.48
C PRO A 586 2.24 -12.37 26.13
N GLY A 587 1.64 -11.40 25.43
CA GLY A 587 1.55 -10.02 25.89
C GLY A 587 2.86 -9.24 25.81
N ALA A 588 3.84 -9.72 25.03
CA ALA A 588 5.07 -8.98 24.79
C ALA A 588 4.82 -7.67 24.03
N ASP A 589 3.73 -7.56 23.26
CA ASP A 589 3.28 -6.29 22.69
C ASP A 589 2.46 -5.45 23.69
N ASP A 590 3.03 -5.24 24.88
CA ASP A 590 2.44 -4.49 26.00
C ASP A 590 2.43 -2.96 25.83
N LYS A 591 2.93 -2.46 24.69
CA LYS A 591 3.01 -1.02 24.36
C LYS A 591 3.84 -0.21 25.38
N THR A 592 4.83 -0.86 25.99
CA THR A 592 5.84 -0.23 26.85
C THR A 592 7.24 -0.50 26.31
N LEU A 593 8.16 0.45 26.49
CA LEU A 593 9.55 0.28 26.08
C LEU A 593 10.48 1.14 26.93
N GLU A 594 11.49 0.51 27.52
CA GLU A 594 12.59 1.18 28.20
C GLU A 594 13.89 0.83 27.46
N LEU A 595 14.66 1.86 27.09
CA LEU A 595 15.93 1.69 26.39
C LEU A 595 17.08 2.20 27.25
N PRO A 596 18.24 1.51 27.27
CA PRO A 596 19.44 2.05 27.88
C PRO A 596 19.95 3.26 27.07
N THR A 597 20.71 4.14 27.71
CA THR A 597 21.45 5.19 27.01
C THR A 597 22.67 4.61 26.26
N PRO A 598 22.98 5.10 25.05
CA PRO A 598 24.20 4.72 24.31
C PRO A 598 25.52 5.05 25.03
#